data_AF-A0A3P6S9T2-F1
#
_entry.id   AF-A0A3P6S9T2-F1
#
_cell.length_a   1.000
_cell.length_b   1.000
_cell.length_c   1.000
_cell.angle_alpha   90.00
_cell.angle_beta   90.00
_cell.angle_gamma   90.00
#
_symmetry.space_group_name_H-M   'P 1'
#
loop_
_entity.id
_entity.type
_entity.pdbx_description
1 polymer ?
#
loop_
_entity_poly.entity_id
_entity_poly.type
_entity_poly.pdbx_seq_one_letter_code
_entity_poly.pdbx_strand_id
1 'polypeptide(L)'
;MPCLAGVRQLSHALAERHHLDTGLTPETSGGLLVVLPAKSAEAYCKDLLEADGTPAWIVGRVLPASNPSEARTARLSSDLTFVEVPHASMILK
;
A
#
# COMPACT_ATOMS: atom_id res chain seq x y z
N MET A 1 3.80 1.53 -3.43
CA MET A 1 3.28 0.37 -2.69
C MET A 1 4.34 -0.10 -1.71
N PRO A 2 4.13 0.07 -0.40
CA PRO A 2 5.00 -0.52 0.61
C PRO A 2 4.89 -2.04 0.57
N CYS A 3 6.04 -2.73 0.59
CA CYS A 3 6.11 -4.19 0.57
C CYS A 3 7.29 -4.63 1.45
N LEU A 4 7.13 -5.72 2.20
CA LEU A 4 8.22 -6.27 3.00
C LEU A 4 9.43 -6.58 2.10
N ALA A 5 10.61 -6.16 2.56
CA ALA A 5 11.85 -6.30 1.80
C ALA A 5 12.07 -7.76 1.36
N GLY A 6 12.43 -7.97 0.09
CA GLY A 6 12.63 -9.32 -0.47
C GLY A 6 11.37 -10.00 -1.03
N VAL A 7 10.16 -9.57 -0.67
CA VAL A 7 8.92 -10.23 -1.15
C VAL A 7 8.71 -10.03 -2.65
N ARG A 8 9.08 -8.88 -3.20
CA ARG A 8 8.98 -8.63 -4.64
C ARG A 8 9.91 -9.56 -5.44
N GLN A 9 11.16 -9.68 -5.00
CA GLN A 9 12.16 -10.56 -5.59
C GLN A 9 11.68 -12.01 -5.52
N LEU A 10 11.10 -12.42 -4.38
CA LEU A 10 10.51 -13.75 -4.21
C LEU A 10 9.33 -13.98 -5.16
N SER A 11 8.43 -13.00 -5.31
CA SER A 11 7.29 -13.08 -6.23
C SER A 11 7.75 -13.30 -7.67
N HIS A 12 8.76 -12.55 -8.15
CA HIS A 12 9.33 -12.76 -9.48
C HIS A 12 10.04 -14.11 -9.61
N ALA A 13 10.80 -14.53 -8.60
CA ALA A 13 11.49 -15.83 -8.61
C ALA A 13 10.51 -17.02 -8.67
N LEU A 14 9.30 -16.85 -8.14
CA LEU A 14 8.22 -17.83 -8.19
C LEU A 14 7.32 -17.68 -9.43
N ALA A 15 7.82 -17.07 -10.51
CA ALA A 15 7.12 -16.83 -11.76
C ALA A 15 5.80 -16.05 -11.59
N GLU A 16 5.82 -15.04 -10.71
CA GLU A 16 4.69 -14.14 -10.44
C GLU A 16 3.41 -14.84 -9.97
N ARG A 17 3.52 -16.08 -9.49
CA ARG A 17 2.40 -16.89 -9.00
C ARG A 17 1.56 -16.20 -7.92
N HIS A 18 2.15 -15.23 -7.24
CA HIS A 18 1.51 -14.51 -6.14
C HIS A 18 0.87 -13.19 -6.58
N HIS A 19 1.04 -12.73 -7.84
CA HIS A 19 0.37 -11.55 -8.39
C HIS A 19 0.60 -10.25 -7.59
N LEU A 20 1.81 -10.08 -7.04
CA LEU A 20 2.17 -8.90 -6.24
C LEU A 20 2.04 -7.60 -7.03
N ASP A 21 2.54 -7.59 -8.26
CA ASP A 21 2.58 -6.39 -9.10
C ASP A 21 1.18 -5.99 -9.63
N THR A 22 0.18 -6.89 -9.52
CA THR A 22 -1.20 -6.60 -9.89
C THR A 22 -2.05 -6.19 -8.69
N GLY A 23 -1.52 -6.22 -7.47
CA GLY A 23 -2.27 -5.95 -6.24
C GLY A 23 -3.36 -6.98 -5.91
N LEU A 24 -3.22 -8.21 -6.43
CA LEU A 24 -4.20 -9.30 -6.21
C LEU A 24 -3.65 -10.42 -5.32
N THR A 25 -2.47 -10.23 -4.72
CA THR A 25 -1.92 -11.15 -3.72
C THR A 25 -2.86 -11.22 -2.51
N PRO A 26 -3.24 -12.43 -2.06
CA PRO A 26 -4.00 -12.57 -0.82
C PRO A 26 -3.19 -12.06 0.38
N GLU A 27 -3.80 -11.19 1.19
CA GLU A 27 -3.27 -10.76 2.49
C GLU A 27 -4.11 -11.37 3.63
N THR A 28 -3.48 -11.69 4.75
CA THR A 28 -4.15 -12.18 5.96
C THR A 28 -3.77 -11.27 7.12
N SER A 29 -4.77 -10.74 7.84
CA SER A 29 -4.57 -9.72 8.88
C SER A 29 -3.71 -8.53 8.40
N GLY A 30 -3.96 -8.08 7.16
CA GLY A 30 -3.27 -6.96 6.54
C GLY A 30 -3.59 -5.61 7.20
N GLY A 31 -3.01 -4.56 6.63
CA GLY A 31 -3.24 -3.19 7.09
C GLY A 31 -4.62 -2.64 6.74
N LEU A 32 -4.92 -1.44 7.23
CA LEU A 32 -6.11 -0.69 6.85
C LEU A 32 -5.82 0.24 5.67
N LEU A 33 -6.71 0.28 4.68
CA LEU A 33 -6.74 1.32 3.66
C LEU A 33 -7.70 2.44 4.10
N VAL A 34 -7.14 3.58 4.51
CA VAL A 34 -7.91 4.71 5.07
C VAL A 34 -8.00 5.85 4.06
N VAL A 35 -9.20 6.42 3.91
CA VAL A 35 -9.45 7.61 3.08
C VAL A 35 -9.65 8.81 3.98
N LEU A 36 -8.87 9.88 3.77
CA LEU A 36 -8.96 11.12 4.53
C LEU A 36 -8.60 12.34 3.67
N PRO A 37 -8.89 13.58 4.13
CA PRO A 37 -8.45 14.79 3.43
C PRO A 37 -6.93 14.81 3.26
N ALA A 38 -6.46 15.11 2.04
CA ALA A 38 -5.03 15.05 1.70
C ALA A 38 -4.14 15.85 2.66
N LYS A 39 -4.60 17.02 3.11
CA LYS A 39 -3.88 17.88 4.06
C LYS A 39 -3.63 17.26 5.44
N SER A 40 -4.36 16.20 5.78
CA SER A 40 -4.28 15.52 7.08
C SER A 40 -3.50 14.19 7.00
N ALA A 41 -3.14 13.75 5.78
CA ALA A 41 -2.55 12.43 5.56
C ALA A 41 -1.17 12.27 6.21
N GLU A 42 -0.31 13.28 6.10
CA GLU A 42 1.03 13.25 6.71
C GLU A 42 0.97 13.25 8.23
N ALA A 43 0.13 14.12 8.80
CA ALA A 43 -0.09 14.19 10.25
C ALA A 43 -0.62 12.85 10.79
N TYR A 44 -1.61 12.25 10.11
CA TYR A 44 -2.14 10.95 10.50
C TYR A 44 -1.08 9.85 10.51
N CYS A 45 -0.22 9.78 9.48
CA CYS A 45 0.87 8.78 9.44
C CYS A 45 1.88 8.99 10.57
N LYS A 46 2.19 10.24 10.91
CA LYS A 46 3.08 10.57 12.02
C LYS A 46 2.47 10.16 13.37
N ASP A 47 1.23 10.55 13.63
CA ASP A 47 0.55 10.23 14.89
C ASP A 47 0.42 8.71 15.08
N LEU A 48 0.16 7.96 14.00
CA LEU A 48 0.09 6.49 14.04
C LEU A 48 1.45 5.86 14.33
N LEU A 49 2.54 6.38 13.75
CA LEU A 49 3.89 5.93 14.07
C LEU A 49 4.23 6.20 15.55
N GLU A 50 3.84 7.35 16.10
CA GLU A 50 4.07 7.69 17.51
C GLU A 50 3.26 6.79 18.46
N ALA A 51 2.02 6.46 18.11
CA ALA A 51 1.13 5.65 18.94
C ALA A 51 1.42 4.13 18.86
N ASP A 52 1.70 3.62 17.67
CA ASP A 52 1.83 2.18 17.41
C ASP A 52 3.25 1.71 17.09
N GLY A 53 4.18 2.64 16.84
CA GLY A 53 5.58 2.32 16.50
C GLY A 53 5.76 1.70 15.11
N THR A 54 4.68 1.57 14.34
CA THR A 54 4.70 1.02 12.97
C THR A 54 4.43 2.14 11.96
N PRO A 55 5.25 2.28 10.91
CA PRO A 55 5.03 3.31 9.90
C PRO A 55 3.78 3.05 9.06
N ALA A 56 3.22 4.13 8.51
CA ALA A 56 2.14 4.08 7.54
C ALA A 56 2.52 4.88 6.28
N TRP A 57 1.80 4.62 5.18
CA TRP A 57 2.12 5.19 3.88
C TRP A 57 0.90 5.78 3.20
N ILE A 58 1.11 6.95 2.57
CA ILE A 58 0.18 7.49 1.59
C ILE A 58 0.39 6.71 0.29
N VAL A 59 -0.57 5.85 -0.05
CA VAL A 59 -0.43 4.91 -1.19
C VAL A 59 -1.12 5.37 -2.47
N GLY A 60 -1.86 6.48 -2.44
CA GLY A 60 -2.57 6.98 -3.60
C GLY A 60 -3.47 8.18 -3.30
N ARG A 61 -4.37 8.47 -4.25
CA ARG A 61 -5.36 9.55 -4.16
C ARG A 61 -6.66 9.14 -4.83
N VAL A 62 -7.77 9.68 -4.33
CA VAL A 62 -9.07 9.55 -4.98
C VAL A 62 -9.22 10.67 -6.01
N LEU A 63 -9.61 10.32 -7.23
CA LEU A 63 -9.85 11.26 -8.32
C LEU A 63 -11.32 11.23 -8.73
N PRO A 64 -11.89 12.35 -9.20
CA PRO A 64 -13.16 12.34 -9.90
C PRO A 64 -13.10 11.41 -11.11
N ALA A 65 -14.17 10.65 -11.35
CA ALA A 65 -14.25 9.82 -12.54
C ALA A 65 -14.37 10.69 -13.80
N SER A 66 -13.59 10.36 -14.84
CA SER A 66 -13.64 11.09 -16.11
C SER A 66 -14.90 10.79 -16.92
N ASN A 67 -15.53 9.64 -16.69
CA ASN A 67 -16.78 9.21 -17.31
C ASN A 67 -17.56 8.26 -16.37
N PRO A 68 -18.85 7.99 -16.62
CA PRO A 68 -19.66 7.12 -15.77
C PRO A 68 -19.16 5.67 -15.66
N SER A 69 -18.51 5.13 -16.70
CA SER A 69 -17.96 3.76 -16.69
C SER A 69 -16.72 3.61 -15.79
N GLU A 70 -16.00 4.71 -15.53
CA GLU A 70 -14.87 4.72 -14.60
C GLU A 70 -15.27 5.04 -13.16
N ALA A 71 -16.55 5.35 -12.92
CA ALA A 71 -17.04 5.57 -11.57
C ALA A 71 -16.91 4.29 -10.73
N ARG A 72 -16.49 4.45 -9.46
CA ARG A 72 -16.34 3.35 -8.49
C ARG A 72 -15.27 2.31 -8.88
N THR A 73 -14.25 2.72 -9.64
CA THR A 73 -13.11 1.89 -9.97
C THR A 73 -11.89 2.25 -9.12
N ALA A 74 -11.00 1.29 -8.92
CA ALA A 74 -9.66 1.49 -8.37
C ALA A 74 -8.65 0.87 -9.34
N ARG A 75 -7.49 1.50 -9.49
CA ARG A 75 -6.43 1.03 -10.38
C ARG A 75 -5.07 1.36 -9.78
N LEU A 76 -4.09 0.49 -10.06
CA LEU A 76 -2.70 0.82 -9.83
C LEU A 76 -2.21 1.82 -10.89
N SER A 77 -1.26 2.66 -10.51
CA SER A 77 -0.53 3.51 -11.45
C SER A 77 0.25 2.63 -12.43
N SER A 78 0.34 3.05 -13.70
CA SER A 78 1.24 2.44 -14.67
C SER A 78 2.71 2.61 -14.29
N ASP A 79 3.00 3.65 -13.49
CA ASP A 79 4.30 3.90 -12.89
C ASP A 79 4.19 3.62 -11.39
N LEU A 80 4.31 2.34 -11.02
CA LEU A 80 4.16 1.87 -9.65
C LEU A 80 5.53 1.84 -8.95
N THR A 81 5.73 2.72 -7.97
CA THR A 81 6.92 2.66 -7.11
C THR A 81 6.73 1.63 -5.99
N PHE A 82 7.64 0.68 -5.88
CA PHE A 82 7.73 -0.21 -4.72
C PHE A 82 8.63 0.41 -3.65
N VAL A 83 8.15 0.40 -2.41
CA VAL A 83 8.93 0.84 -1.25
C VAL A 83 9.25 -0.40 -0.44
N GLU A 84 10.52 -0.78 -0.38
CA GLU A 84 10.95 -1.90 0.46
C GLU A 84 10.88 -1.50 1.94
N VAL A 85 10.14 -2.29 2.71
CA VAL A 85 9.94 -2.10 4.13
C VAL A 85 10.80 -3.10 4.89
N PRO A 86 11.79 -2.65 5.68
CA PRO A 86 12.59 -3.54 6.51
C PRO A 86 11.71 -4.31 7.50
N HIS A 87 11.97 -5.61 7.68
CA HIS A 87 11.23 -6.42 8.66
C HIS A 87 11.28 -5.83 10.08
N ALA A 88 12.42 -5.23 10.46
CA ALA A 88 12.62 -4.62 11.77
C ALA A 88 11.79 -3.36 12.02
N SER A 89 11.21 -2.73 10.98
CA SER A 89 10.32 -1.58 11.15
C SER A 89 8.86 -1.97 11.42
N MET A 90 8.53 -3.25 11.40
CA MET A 90 7.19 -3.75 11.70
C MET A 90 7.15 -4.29 13.13
N ILE A 91 6.28 -3.70 13.97
CA ILE A 91 6.08 -4.18 15.35
C ILE A 91 4.84 -5.07 15.38
N LEU A 92 5.05 -6.37 15.57
CA LEU A 92 3.96 -7.30 15.86
C LEU A 92 3.61 -7.18 17.34
N LYS A 93 2.39 -6.72 17.63
CA LYS A 93 1.83 -6.69 18.99
C LYS A 93 1.19 -8.03 19.34
#